data_AF-A0A0L9TER7-F1
#
_entry.id   AF-A0A0L9TER7-F1
#
_cell.length_a   1.000
_cell.length_b   1.000
_cell.length_c   1.000
_cell.angle_alpha   90.00
_cell.angle_beta   90.00
_cell.angle_gamma   90.00
#
_symmetry.space_group_name_H-M   'P 1'
#
loop_
_entity.id
_entity.type
_entity.pdbx_description
1 polymer ?
#
loop_
_entity_poly.entity_id
_entity_poly.type
_entity_poly.pdbx_seq_one_letter_code
_entity_poly.pdbx_strand_id
1 'polypeptide(L)'
;MRNLSASHSFGLFVTSPIFLSNNHSSLTLFSPSSRRFSPSIRCAAQFRPCIDIHKGKVKQIVGSTLQDLKGGDGSDPVTNFESDKSAAEYATLYRRDGLTGGHVIMLGADPLSKAAALEALHAYPGGLQIGGGINSDNCSSYIEEGASHVIVTSYVFNDGQMDVGRLKDLVQIVGKKRLVLDLSCRKKDGKYAIVTDRWQKFSDVFVDPGVMEFLANFADEFLVHGVDVEGKKLGIDEELVALLGKHSPIPVTYAGGVTGMADLERIKSAGMERVDVTVGSALDIFGGNMSYEEVVAWHAQQRAYIV
;
A
#
# COMPACT_ATOMS: atom_id res chain seq x y z
N MET A 1 64.69 2.09 22.38
CA MET A 1 65.27 3.07 23.33
C MET A 1 66.30 3.94 22.61
N ARG A 2 66.02 5.23 22.42
CA ARG A 2 66.96 6.37 22.64
C ARG A 2 66.31 7.69 22.19
N ASN A 3 65.83 8.39 23.22
CA ASN A 3 65.78 9.83 23.49
C ASN A 3 65.73 10.88 22.35
N LEU A 4 64.63 11.64 22.41
CA LEU A 4 64.48 13.10 22.35
C LEU A 4 65.75 13.97 22.41
N SER A 5 65.82 14.98 21.53
CA SER A 5 66.03 16.38 21.94
C SER A 5 65.50 17.35 20.87
N ALA A 6 65.04 18.52 21.34
CA ALA A 6 64.38 19.56 20.57
C ALA A 6 65.34 20.72 20.23
N SER A 7 64.99 21.54 19.23
CA SER A 7 65.43 22.93 19.15
C SER A 7 64.42 23.80 18.38
N HIS A 8 64.17 24.98 18.93
CA HIS A 8 63.28 26.04 18.44
C HIS A 8 63.99 26.96 17.42
N SER A 9 63.23 27.59 16.53
CA SER A 9 63.47 29.00 16.15
C SER A 9 62.24 29.69 15.53
N PHE A 10 62.09 30.96 15.89
CA PHE A 10 61.05 31.94 15.55
C PHE A 10 61.28 32.59 14.17
N GLY A 11 60.23 33.17 13.56
CA GLY A 11 60.37 34.15 12.48
C GLY A 11 59.05 34.61 11.83
N LEU A 12 58.80 35.92 11.83
CA LEU A 12 57.57 36.67 11.52
C LEU A 12 57.25 36.90 10.02
N PHE A 13 55.94 36.89 9.70
CA PHE A 13 55.07 37.87 9.00
C PHE A 13 55.48 38.74 7.77
N VAL A 14 54.42 39.00 6.96
CA VAL A 14 54.11 40.06 5.94
C VAL A 14 54.53 39.73 4.48
N THR A 15 53.61 39.54 3.52
CA THR A 15 52.90 40.60 2.74
C THR A 15 51.79 40.02 1.83
N SER A 16 50.65 40.72 1.73
CA SER A 16 49.54 40.57 0.74
C SER A 16 49.94 41.17 -0.65
N PRO A 17 49.15 41.17 -1.78
CA PRO A 17 47.67 41.31 -1.82
C PRO A 17 46.87 40.82 -3.10
N ILE A 18 45.53 41.01 -3.04
CA ILE A 18 44.49 41.20 -4.10
C ILE A 18 44.11 40.02 -5.03
N PHE A 19 42.85 39.55 -4.96
CA PHE A 19 41.79 39.82 -5.96
C PHE A 19 40.42 39.24 -5.53
N LEU A 20 39.43 40.12 -5.48
CA LEU A 20 38.00 39.81 -5.38
C LEU A 20 37.49 39.21 -6.69
N SER A 21 36.61 38.21 -6.61
CA SER A 21 35.53 38.04 -7.58
C SER A 21 34.32 37.38 -6.91
N ASN A 22 33.27 38.19 -6.78
CA ASN A 22 31.90 37.75 -6.57
C ASN A 22 31.49 36.74 -7.66
N ASN A 23 30.77 35.69 -7.28
CA ASN A 23 29.73 35.14 -8.13
C ASN A 23 28.64 34.50 -7.25
N HIS A 24 27.67 35.35 -6.89
CA HIS A 24 26.33 34.94 -6.48
C HIS A 24 25.67 34.26 -7.69
N SER A 25 25.65 32.93 -7.71
CA SER A 25 24.71 32.18 -8.54
C SER A 25 23.43 32.03 -7.74
N SER A 26 22.47 32.91 -8.03
CA SER A 26 21.10 32.87 -7.53
C SER A 26 20.49 31.50 -7.86
N LEU A 27 20.28 30.67 -6.83
CA LEU A 27 19.32 29.58 -6.87
C LEU A 27 17.95 30.22 -7.03
N THR A 28 17.41 30.16 -8.24
CA THR A 28 16.02 30.50 -8.51
C THR A 28 15.15 29.51 -7.74
N LEU A 29 14.61 30.00 -6.61
CA LEU A 29 13.52 29.38 -5.89
C LEU A 29 12.35 29.21 -6.88
N PHE A 30 12.12 27.96 -7.31
CA PHE A 30 10.84 27.60 -7.90
C PHE A 30 9.76 27.90 -6.85
N SER A 31 8.97 28.95 -7.08
CA SER A 31 7.75 29.17 -6.32
C SER A 31 6.87 27.93 -6.45
N PRO A 32 6.30 27.40 -5.36
CA PRO A 32 5.28 26.38 -5.47
C PRO A 32 4.07 27.06 -6.09
N SER A 33 3.85 26.80 -7.38
CA SER A 33 2.56 27.06 -8.03
C SER A 33 1.52 26.35 -7.18
N SER A 34 0.71 27.12 -6.46
CA SER A 34 -0.50 26.65 -5.80
C SER A 34 -1.44 26.12 -6.87
N ARG A 35 -1.26 24.85 -7.24
CA ARG A 35 -2.27 24.10 -7.98
C ARG A 35 -3.46 24.02 -7.06
N ARG A 36 -4.42 24.92 -7.26
CA ARG A 36 -5.76 24.79 -6.72
C ARG A 36 -6.23 23.40 -7.10
N PHE A 37 -6.48 22.56 -6.09
CA PHE A 37 -7.16 21.29 -6.26
C PHE A 37 -8.39 21.53 -7.13
N SER A 38 -8.45 20.83 -8.27
CA SER A 38 -9.62 20.88 -9.13
C SER A 38 -10.82 20.36 -8.33
N PRO A 39 -11.91 21.12 -8.20
CA PRO A 39 -13.07 20.71 -7.42
C PRO A 39 -13.94 19.79 -8.28
N SER A 40 -13.65 18.48 -8.33
CA SER A 40 -14.65 17.45 -8.69
C SER A 40 -14.18 15.99 -8.55
N ILE A 41 -13.34 15.63 -7.56
CA ILE A 41 -13.35 14.21 -7.17
C ILE A 41 -14.66 14.02 -6.44
N ARG A 42 -15.63 13.44 -7.14
CA ARG A 42 -16.89 12.97 -6.56
C ARG A 42 -16.52 11.96 -5.46
N CYS A 43 -16.60 12.40 -4.21
CA CYS A 43 -16.16 11.66 -3.04
C CYS A 43 -17.31 10.77 -2.56
N ALA A 44 -17.07 9.48 -2.58
CA ALA A 44 -17.93 8.49 -1.98
C ALA A 44 -17.03 7.31 -1.63
N ALA A 45 -16.89 7.02 -0.34
CA ALA A 45 -16.14 5.86 0.12
C ALA A 45 -16.74 4.59 -0.50
N GLN A 46 -15.91 3.76 -1.12
CA GLN A 46 -16.35 2.54 -1.78
C GLN A 46 -15.88 1.32 -1.00
N PHE A 47 -16.72 0.28 -0.97
CA PHE A 47 -16.26 -1.07 -0.65
C PHE A 47 -15.43 -1.62 -1.81
N ARG A 48 -14.21 -2.08 -1.50
CA ARG A 48 -13.29 -2.79 -2.40
C ARG A 48 -13.16 -4.25 -1.91
N PRO A 49 -13.57 -5.25 -2.70
CA PRO A 49 -13.53 -6.63 -2.25
C PRO A 49 -12.09 -7.19 -2.21
N CYS A 50 -11.86 -8.26 -1.46
CA CYS A 50 -10.56 -8.92 -1.38
C CYS A 50 -10.63 -10.44 -1.61
N ILE A 51 -9.54 -11.01 -2.12
CA ILE A 51 -9.32 -12.45 -2.23
C ILE A 51 -7.87 -12.73 -1.82
N ASP A 52 -7.66 -13.15 -0.58
CA ASP A 52 -6.31 -13.52 -0.11
C ASP A 52 -6.09 -15.01 -0.34
N ILE A 53 -5.01 -15.35 -1.04
CA ILE A 53 -4.74 -16.71 -1.49
C ILE A 53 -3.48 -17.23 -0.79
N HIS A 54 -3.60 -18.41 -0.19
CA HIS A 54 -2.46 -19.13 0.39
C HIS A 54 -2.57 -20.62 0.10
N LYS A 55 -1.50 -21.20 -0.48
CA LYS A 55 -1.44 -22.61 -0.92
C LYS A 55 -2.62 -22.98 -1.84
N GLY A 56 -2.99 -22.07 -2.75
CA GLY A 56 -4.10 -22.25 -3.70
C GLY A 56 -5.51 -22.16 -3.13
N LYS A 57 -5.66 -21.78 -1.86
CA LYS A 57 -6.97 -21.62 -1.20
C LYS A 57 -7.21 -20.16 -0.83
N VAL A 58 -8.47 -19.74 -0.91
CA VAL A 58 -8.89 -18.45 -0.37
C VAL A 58 -8.92 -18.57 1.16
N LYS A 59 -8.14 -17.74 1.83
CA LYS A 59 -8.02 -17.73 3.29
C LYS A 59 -8.21 -16.33 3.84
N GLN A 60 -8.57 -16.27 5.11
CA GLN A 60 -8.43 -15.07 5.92
C GLN A 60 -7.51 -15.39 7.08
N ILE A 61 -6.46 -14.58 7.25
CA ILE A 61 -5.43 -14.81 8.26
C ILE A 61 -5.36 -13.65 9.25
N VAL A 62 -4.82 -13.92 10.43
CA VAL A 62 -4.35 -12.86 11.33
C VAL A 62 -2.98 -12.44 10.83
N GLY A 63 -2.91 -11.35 10.07
CA GLY A 63 -1.72 -11.11 9.26
C GLY A 63 -0.43 -10.91 10.06
N SER A 64 -0.49 -10.49 11.34
CA SER A 64 0.70 -10.43 12.22
C SER A 64 1.36 -11.79 12.50
N THR A 65 0.72 -12.89 12.10
CA THR A 65 1.22 -14.26 12.24
C THR A 65 1.89 -14.79 10.97
N LEU A 66 1.90 -13.99 9.90
CA LEU A 66 2.55 -14.35 8.65
C LEU A 66 4.07 -14.21 8.81
N GLN A 67 4.81 -15.31 8.68
CA GLN A 67 6.28 -15.33 8.81
C GLN A 67 6.95 -15.78 7.51
N ASP A 68 8.15 -15.26 7.26
CA ASP A 68 9.00 -15.76 6.19
C ASP A 68 9.66 -17.08 6.59
N LEU A 69 9.73 -18.02 5.65
CA LEU A 69 10.42 -19.31 5.81
C LEU A 69 11.91 -19.17 6.20
N LYS A 70 12.50 -17.98 6.01
CA LYS A 70 13.90 -17.70 6.33
C LYS A 70 14.14 -17.25 7.78
N GLY A 71 13.09 -16.99 8.57
CA GLY A 71 13.22 -16.51 9.95
C GLY A 71 12.20 -17.05 10.95
N GLY A 72 11.18 -17.78 10.50
CA GLY A 72 10.19 -18.43 11.36
C GLY A 72 10.50 -19.90 11.67
N ASP A 73 9.75 -20.48 12.61
CA ASP A 73 9.74 -21.92 12.90
C ASP A 73 9.09 -22.77 11.78
N GLY A 74 8.63 -22.12 10.70
CA GLY A 74 7.90 -22.75 9.61
C GLY A 74 6.41 -22.98 9.93
N SER A 75 5.88 -22.39 11.00
CA SER A 75 4.45 -22.49 11.34
C SER A 75 3.57 -21.81 10.30
N ASP A 76 2.43 -22.45 10.02
CA ASP A 76 1.40 -21.88 9.16
C ASP A 76 0.76 -20.64 9.86
N PRO A 77 0.42 -19.59 9.10
CA PRO A 77 -0.22 -18.41 9.68
C PRO A 77 -1.55 -18.78 10.35
N VAL A 78 -1.87 -18.08 11.44
CA VAL A 78 -3.17 -18.25 12.12
C VAL A 78 -4.27 -17.89 11.13
N THR A 79 -5.07 -18.88 10.80
CA THR A 79 -6.14 -18.80 9.80
C THR A 79 -7.47 -18.60 10.51
N ASN A 80 -8.10 -17.44 10.27
CA ASN A 80 -9.46 -17.16 10.72
C ASN A 80 -10.50 -17.97 9.93
N PHE A 81 -10.22 -18.18 8.65
CA PHE A 81 -11.13 -18.90 7.74
C PHE A 81 -10.36 -19.46 6.54
N GLU A 82 -10.73 -20.65 6.11
CA GLU A 82 -10.33 -21.23 4.83
C GLU A 82 -11.61 -21.58 4.07
N SER A 83 -11.70 -21.11 2.82
CA SER A 83 -12.90 -21.31 2.02
C SER A 83 -12.88 -22.63 1.26
N ASP A 84 -14.04 -23.27 1.19
CA ASP A 84 -14.30 -24.34 0.23
C ASP A 84 -14.51 -23.81 -1.20
N LYS A 85 -14.83 -22.52 -1.34
CA LYS A 85 -15.01 -21.86 -2.65
C LYS A 85 -13.66 -21.51 -3.27
N SER A 86 -13.62 -21.61 -4.59
CA SER A 86 -12.50 -21.17 -5.42
C SER A 86 -12.39 -19.65 -5.49
N ALA A 87 -11.21 -19.16 -5.87
CA ALA A 87 -10.99 -17.72 -6.10
C ALA A 87 -11.84 -17.20 -7.26
N ALA A 88 -12.10 -18.02 -8.30
CA ALA A 88 -13.01 -17.69 -9.40
C ALA A 88 -14.45 -17.50 -8.95
N GLU A 89 -14.94 -18.28 -7.97
CA GLU A 89 -16.30 -18.12 -7.44
C GLU A 89 -16.46 -16.78 -6.71
N TYR A 90 -15.46 -16.36 -5.92
CA TYR A 90 -15.47 -15.02 -5.30
C TYR A 90 -15.38 -13.91 -6.35
N ALA A 91 -14.50 -14.04 -7.35
CA ALA A 91 -14.41 -13.06 -8.43
C ALA A 91 -15.73 -12.95 -9.24
N THR A 92 -16.40 -14.08 -9.49
CA THR A 92 -17.71 -14.12 -10.16
C THR A 92 -18.80 -13.44 -9.32
N LEU A 93 -18.78 -13.66 -8.00
CA LEU A 93 -19.66 -12.97 -7.06
C LEU A 93 -19.46 -11.45 -7.14
N TYR A 94 -18.22 -10.99 -7.06
CA TYR A 94 -17.89 -9.56 -7.13
C TYR A 94 -18.23 -8.93 -8.48
N ARG A 95 -18.07 -9.69 -9.57
CA ARG A 95 -18.49 -9.29 -10.91
C ARG A 95 -19.99 -9.12 -11.01
N ARG A 96 -20.76 -10.08 -10.50
CA ARG A 96 -22.23 -10.03 -10.48
C ARG A 96 -22.72 -8.77 -9.76
N ASP A 97 -22.04 -8.40 -8.68
CA ASP A 97 -22.42 -7.27 -7.83
C ASP A 97 -21.73 -5.95 -8.25
N GLY A 98 -21.00 -5.96 -9.38
CA GLY A 98 -20.41 -4.76 -10.01
C GLY A 98 -19.30 -4.10 -9.21
N LEU A 99 -18.64 -4.84 -8.31
CA LEU A 99 -17.57 -4.32 -7.46
C LEU A 99 -16.23 -4.32 -8.21
N THR A 100 -15.52 -3.20 -8.27
CA THR A 100 -14.26 -3.06 -9.03
C THR A 100 -13.11 -2.50 -8.19
N GLY A 101 -11.89 -2.81 -8.59
CA GLY A 101 -10.66 -2.39 -7.89
C GLY A 101 -10.49 -3.05 -6.53
N GLY A 102 -11.18 -4.18 -6.32
CA GLY A 102 -10.80 -5.12 -5.27
C GLY A 102 -9.51 -5.85 -5.61
N HIS A 103 -8.86 -6.42 -4.61
CA HIS A 103 -7.56 -7.06 -4.77
C HIS A 103 -7.62 -8.58 -4.64
N VAL A 104 -6.71 -9.23 -5.38
CA VAL A 104 -6.31 -10.62 -5.21
C VAL A 104 -4.87 -10.58 -4.70
N ILE A 105 -4.60 -11.13 -3.51
CA ILE A 105 -3.26 -11.10 -2.91
C ILE A 105 -2.75 -12.53 -2.74
N MET A 106 -1.64 -12.84 -3.40
CA MET A 106 -0.92 -14.10 -3.18
C MET A 106 -0.03 -13.95 -1.93
N LEU A 107 -0.39 -14.63 -0.85
CA LEU A 107 0.37 -14.66 0.41
C LEU A 107 1.59 -15.60 0.34
N GLY A 108 1.69 -16.42 -0.71
CA GLY A 108 2.81 -17.30 -1.01
C GLY A 108 3.16 -17.25 -2.51
N ALA A 109 4.43 -17.52 -2.82
CA ALA A 109 4.93 -17.58 -4.20
C ALA A 109 4.76 -18.98 -4.83
N ASP A 110 3.93 -19.83 -4.24
CA ASP A 110 3.74 -21.21 -4.70
C ASP A 110 2.88 -21.29 -5.98
N PRO A 111 3.08 -22.31 -6.83
CA PRO A 111 2.33 -22.45 -8.08
C PRO A 111 0.82 -22.56 -7.91
N LEU A 112 0.34 -23.11 -6.78
CA LEU A 112 -1.10 -23.25 -6.52
C LEU A 112 -1.73 -21.88 -6.25
N SER A 113 -1.06 -21.04 -5.46
CA SER A 113 -1.50 -19.65 -5.23
C SER A 113 -1.52 -18.84 -6.52
N LYS A 114 -0.51 -19.02 -7.39
CA LYS A 114 -0.50 -18.38 -8.71
C LYS A 114 -1.67 -18.87 -9.58
N ALA A 115 -1.92 -20.17 -9.64
CA ALA A 115 -3.02 -20.73 -10.42
C ALA A 115 -4.38 -20.19 -9.96
N ALA A 116 -4.65 -20.20 -8.65
CA ALA A 116 -5.89 -19.67 -8.09
C ALA A 116 -6.05 -18.15 -8.33
N ALA A 117 -4.95 -17.38 -8.30
CA ALA A 117 -5.00 -15.96 -8.64
C ALA A 117 -5.40 -15.73 -10.10
N LEU A 118 -4.84 -16.50 -11.03
CA LEU A 118 -5.19 -16.42 -12.45
C LEU A 118 -6.67 -16.79 -12.69
N GLU A 119 -7.18 -17.82 -12.01
CA GLU A 119 -8.61 -18.19 -12.06
C GLU A 119 -9.52 -17.01 -11.67
N ALA A 120 -9.17 -16.25 -10.63
CA ALA A 120 -9.92 -15.06 -10.24
C ALA A 120 -9.86 -13.94 -11.30
N LEU A 121 -8.68 -13.68 -11.86
CA LEU A 121 -8.51 -12.68 -12.92
C LEU A 121 -9.31 -13.05 -14.18
N HIS A 122 -9.31 -14.32 -14.57
CA HIS A 122 -10.08 -14.81 -15.74
C HIS A 122 -11.59 -14.77 -15.52
N ALA A 123 -12.05 -14.98 -14.29
CA ALA A 123 -13.47 -14.88 -13.94
C ALA A 123 -14.00 -13.44 -14.00
N TYR A 124 -13.13 -12.45 -13.72
CA TYR A 124 -13.46 -11.04 -13.80
C TYR A 124 -12.35 -10.18 -14.45
N PRO A 125 -12.18 -10.30 -15.78
CA PRO A 125 -11.15 -9.55 -16.50
C PRO A 125 -11.36 -8.03 -16.36
N GLY A 126 -10.31 -7.32 -15.97
CA GLY A 126 -10.32 -5.88 -15.70
C GLY A 126 -11.04 -5.46 -14.42
N GLY A 127 -11.58 -6.39 -13.63
CA GLY A 127 -12.31 -6.09 -12.40
C GLY A 127 -11.44 -6.01 -11.15
N LEU A 128 -10.39 -6.83 -11.09
CA LEU A 128 -9.56 -7.02 -9.89
C LEU A 128 -8.11 -6.56 -10.10
N GLN A 129 -7.45 -6.21 -9.01
CA GLN A 129 -6.03 -5.88 -8.91
C GLN A 129 -5.27 -7.10 -8.36
N ILE A 130 -3.98 -7.27 -8.67
CA ILE A 130 -3.20 -8.45 -8.25
C ILE A 130 -1.91 -8.06 -7.53
N GLY A 131 -1.67 -8.65 -6.36
CA GLY A 131 -0.46 -8.47 -5.57
C GLY A 131 0.15 -9.79 -5.09
N GLY A 132 1.33 -9.68 -4.48
CA GLY A 132 2.12 -10.82 -4.01
C GLY A 132 3.25 -11.19 -4.95
N GLY A 133 4.49 -10.83 -4.60
CA GLY A 133 5.67 -11.18 -5.41
C GLY A 133 5.75 -10.52 -6.79
N ILE A 134 4.99 -9.44 -7.02
CA ILE A 134 5.05 -8.68 -8.27
C ILE A 134 6.39 -7.93 -8.39
N ASN A 135 6.99 -7.98 -9.57
CA ASN A 135 8.22 -7.29 -9.93
C ASN A 135 8.26 -6.93 -11.43
N SER A 136 9.36 -6.31 -11.88
CA SER A 136 9.59 -5.95 -13.29
C SER A 136 9.40 -7.11 -14.26
N ASP A 137 9.75 -8.33 -13.86
CA ASP A 137 9.84 -9.47 -14.77
C ASP A 137 8.48 -10.13 -14.99
N ASN A 138 7.54 -9.98 -14.06
CA ASN A 138 6.24 -10.65 -14.10
C ASN A 138 5.03 -9.72 -14.23
N CYS A 139 5.18 -8.42 -13.99
CA CYS A 139 4.03 -7.50 -13.90
C CYS A 139 3.20 -7.43 -15.21
N SER A 140 3.84 -7.38 -16.38
CA SER A 140 3.11 -7.36 -17.66
C SER A 140 2.24 -8.59 -17.88
N SER A 141 2.74 -9.77 -17.53
CA SER A 141 2.01 -11.02 -17.72
C SER A 141 0.70 -10.99 -16.94
N TYR A 142 0.68 -10.48 -15.71
CA TYR A 142 -0.56 -10.40 -14.95
C TYR A 142 -1.58 -9.39 -15.51
N ILE A 143 -1.11 -8.30 -16.11
CA ILE A 143 -1.99 -7.37 -16.83
C ILE A 143 -2.60 -8.05 -18.06
N GLU A 144 -1.82 -8.84 -18.80
CA GLU A 144 -2.28 -9.61 -19.96
C GLU A 144 -3.30 -10.69 -19.56
N GLU A 145 -3.13 -11.29 -18.37
CA GLU A 145 -4.05 -12.28 -17.79
C GLU A 145 -5.35 -11.65 -17.23
N GLY A 146 -5.53 -10.34 -17.36
CA GLY A 146 -6.78 -9.65 -17.03
C GLY A 146 -6.78 -8.88 -15.72
N ALA A 147 -5.64 -8.70 -15.05
CA ALA A 147 -5.58 -7.75 -13.94
C ALA A 147 -5.80 -6.31 -14.42
N SER A 148 -6.62 -5.56 -13.69
CA SER A 148 -6.77 -4.12 -13.91
C SER A 148 -5.49 -3.35 -13.56
N HIS A 149 -4.86 -3.76 -12.46
CA HIS A 149 -3.63 -3.20 -11.92
C HIS A 149 -2.78 -4.29 -11.29
N VAL A 150 -1.48 -4.02 -11.20
CA VAL A 150 -0.59 -4.76 -10.31
C VAL A 150 -0.34 -3.96 -9.03
N ILE A 151 -0.25 -4.67 -7.90
CA ILE A 151 0.00 -4.13 -6.57
C ILE A 151 1.43 -4.49 -6.16
N VAL A 152 2.21 -3.48 -5.76
CA VAL A 152 3.62 -3.66 -5.41
C VAL A 152 3.96 -3.05 -4.06
N THR A 153 4.71 -3.80 -3.26
CA THR A 153 5.20 -3.39 -1.92
C THR A 153 6.69 -3.67 -1.79
N SER A 154 7.09 -4.89 -1.41
CA SER A 154 8.48 -5.25 -1.06
C SER A 154 9.49 -5.18 -2.19
N TYR A 155 9.03 -5.18 -3.45
CA TYR A 155 9.94 -4.95 -4.58
C TYR A 155 10.42 -3.50 -4.62
N VAL A 156 9.57 -2.53 -4.30
CA VAL A 156 9.91 -1.09 -4.25
C VAL A 156 10.52 -0.71 -2.91
N PHE A 157 9.99 -1.25 -1.81
CA PHE A 157 10.50 -1.03 -0.46
C PHE A 157 11.37 -2.22 -0.06
N ASN A 158 12.68 -2.10 -0.22
CA ASN A 158 13.63 -3.16 0.07
C ASN A 158 14.70 -2.65 1.04
N ASP A 159 15.07 -3.48 2.00
CA ASP A 159 16.07 -3.13 3.02
C ASP A 159 15.81 -1.83 3.78
N GLY A 160 14.52 -1.55 4.01
CA GLY A 160 14.07 -0.36 4.71
C GLY A 160 14.16 0.94 3.89
N GLN A 161 14.51 0.86 2.61
CA GLN A 161 14.62 1.99 1.70
C GLN A 161 13.66 1.86 0.52
N MET A 162 13.30 2.99 -0.06
CA MET A 162 12.53 3.05 -1.30
C MET A 162 13.46 3.09 -2.50
N ASP A 163 13.36 2.09 -3.37
CA ASP A 163 14.06 2.02 -4.64
C ASP A 163 13.24 2.72 -5.74
N VAL A 164 13.58 3.98 -5.99
CA VAL A 164 12.94 4.81 -7.03
C VAL A 164 13.25 4.28 -8.44
N GLY A 165 14.37 3.57 -8.64
CA GLY A 165 14.70 2.95 -9.93
C GLY A 165 13.69 1.88 -10.29
N ARG A 166 13.46 0.93 -9.38
CA ARG A 166 12.45 -0.12 -9.53
C ARG A 166 11.04 0.43 -9.74
N LEU A 167 10.70 1.52 -9.05
CA LEU A 167 9.41 2.18 -9.24
C LEU A 167 9.26 2.78 -10.64
N LYS A 168 10.32 3.42 -11.17
CA LYS A 168 10.34 3.94 -12.54
C LYS A 168 10.24 2.82 -13.57
N ASP A 169 10.94 1.70 -13.35
CA ASP A 169 10.92 0.55 -14.26
C ASP A 169 9.51 -0.03 -14.36
N LEU A 170 8.82 -0.22 -13.23
CA LEU A 170 7.41 -0.66 -13.21
C LEU A 170 6.51 0.29 -14.00
N VAL A 171 6.66 1.61 -13.80
CA VAL A 171 5.87 2.61 -14.53
C VAL A 171 6.17 2.59 -16.03
N GLN A 172 7.41 2.33 -16.44
CA GLN A 172 7.75 2.17 -17.86
C GLN A 172 7.10 0.94 -18.47
N ILE A 173 6.99 -0.16 -17.70
CA ILE A 173 6.46 -1.44 -18.19
C ILE A 173 4.93 -1.44 -18.26
N VAL A 174 4.23 -1.15 -17.14
CA VAL A 174 2.76 -1.27 -17.07
C VAL A 174 2.03 0.08 -17.15
N GLY A 175 2.76 1.19 -17.01
CA GLY A 175 2.18 2.52 -16.89
C GLY A 175 1.62 2.80 -15.49
N LYS A 176 1.73 4.06 -15.04
CA LYS A 176 1.24 4.45 -13.70
C LYS A 176 -0.24 4.15 -13.48
N LYS A 177 -1.04 4.19 -14.55
CA LYS A 177 -2.49 3.91 -14.56
C LYS A 177 -2.86 2.45 -14.34
N ARG A 178 -1.88 1.56 -14.14
CA ARG A 178 -2.06 0.15 -13.80
C ARG A 178 -1.19 -0.28 -12.62
N LEU A 179 -0.68 0.69 -11.86
CA LEU A 179 0.18 0.43 -10.70
C LEU A 179 -0.50 0.91 -9.42
N VAL A 180 -0.63 0.02 -8.46
CA VAL A 180 -1.04 0.30 -7.09
C VAL A 180 0.16 0.08 -6.18
N LEU A 181 0.40 1.02 -5.27
CA LEU A 181 1.41 0.85 -4.23
C LEU A 181 0.71 0.44 -2.94
N ASP A 182 1.09 -0.74 -2.42
CA ASP A 182 0.66 -1.14 -1.09
C ASP A 182 1.66 -0.60 -0.05
N LEU A 183 1.13 0.27 0.82
CA LEU A 183 1.84 0.95 1.89
C LEU A 183 1.37 0.35 3.21
N SER A 184 1.73 -0.90 3.47
CA SER A 184 1.47 -1.54 4.76
C SER A 184 2.18 -0.79 5.89
N CYS A 185 1.44 -0.36 6.92
CA CYS A 185 1.94 0.59 7.92
C CYS A 185 1.82 0.10 9.36
N ARG A 186 2.79 0.50 10.20
CA ARG A 186 2.72 0.37 11.66
C ARG A 186 3.05 1.68 12.35
N LYS A 187 2.45 1.91 13.51
CA LYS A 187 2.72 3.12 14.28
C LYS A 187 4.06 2.98 15.01
N LYS A 188 4.96 3.93 14.80
CA LYS A 188 6.27 4.04 15.44
C LYS A 188 6.50 5.50 15.82
N ASP A 189 6.71 5.74 17.12
CA ASP A 189 6.98 7.08 17.67
C ASP A 189 5.95 8.15 17.23
N GLY A 190 4.67 7.76 17.22
CA GLY A 190 3.56 8.65 16.85
C GLY A 190 3.40 8.89 15.33
N LYS A 191 4.17 8.21 14.49
CA LYS A 191 4.08 8.28 13.02
C LYS A 191 3.82 6.89 12.43
N TYR A 192 3.33 6.84 11.19
CA TYR A 192 3.14 5.59 10.47
C TYR A 192 4.33 5.31 9.57
N ALA A 193 5.08 4.25 9.88
CA ALA A 193 6.19 3.79 9.07
C ALA A 193 5.74 2.64 8.18
N ILE A 194 6.18 2.64 6.92
CA ILE A 194 5.94 1.54 6.00
C ILE A 194 6.75 0.33 6.47
N VAL A 195 6.11 -0.84 6.50
CA VAL A 195 6.70 -2.11 6.91
C VAL A 195 6.66 -3.12 5.77
N THR A 196 7.74 -3.86 5.61
CA THR A 196 7.95 -4.88 4.57
C THR A 196 8.24 -6.22 5.21
N ASP A 197 8.53 -7.24 4.39
CA ASP A 197 8.86 -8.60 4.84
C ASP A 197 7.78 -9.16 5.78
N ARG A 198 6.54 -9.22 5.25
CA ARG A 198 5.34 -9.64 6.01
C ARG A 198 5.17 -8.83 7.30
N TRP A 199 5.42 -7.52 7.18
CA TRP A 199 5.27 -6.51 8.23
C TRP A 199 6.25 -6.61 9.41
N GLN A 200 7.35 -7.33 9.22
CA GLN A 200 8.37 -7.51 10.24
C GLN A 200 9.46 -6.44 10.19
N LYS A 201 9.77 -5.90 9.01
CA LYS A 201 10.86 -4.95 8.80
C LYS A 201 10.33 -3.53 8.63
N PHE A 202 10.66 -2.65 9.56
CA PHE A 202 10.41 -1.22 9.41
C PHE A 202 11.31 -0.62 8.33
N SER A 203 10.73 0.22 7.48
CA SER A 203 11.48 1.12 6.62
C SER A 203 11.69 2.48 7.30
N ASP A 204 12.60 3.27 6.72
CA ASP A 204 12.79 4.68 7.07
C ASP A 204 11.79 5.60 6.34
N VAL A 205 10.81 5.02 5.64
CA VAL A 205 9.79 5.74 4.89
C VAL A 205 8.51 5.80 5.71
N PHE A 206 8.05 7.03 5.96
CA PHE A 206 6.83 7.29 6.72
C PHE A 206 5.70 7.71 5.78
N VAL A 207 4.47 7.32 6.10
CA VAL A 207 3.29 7.80 5.39
C VAL A 207 2.98 9.20 5.90
N ASP A 208 3.46 10.18 5.15
CA ASP A 208 3.25 11.60 5.38
C ASP A 208 2.86 12.29 4.06
N PRO A 209 2.42 13.56 4.11
CA PRO A 209 1.93 14.25 2.91
C PRO A 209 2.96 14.32 1.77
N GLY A 210 4.24 14.55 2.10
CA GLY A 210 5.30 14.70 1.09
C GLY A 210 5.64 13.37 0.41
N VAL A 211 5.69 12.28 1.17
CA VAL A 211 5.90 10.93 0.63
C VAL A 211 4.72 10.52 -0.24
N MET A 212 3.48 10.76 0.20
CA MET A 212 2.27 10.45 -0.59
C MET A 212 2.22 11.25 -1.89
N GLU A 213 2.53 12.56 -1.86
CA GLU A 213 2.64 13.40 -3.06
C GLU A 213 3.71 12.89 -4.03
N PHE A 214 4.88 12.48 -3.51
CA PHE A 214 5.94 11.92 -4.33
C PHE A 214 5.51 10.61 -5.00
N LEU A 215 4.99 9.65 -4.22
CA LEU A 215 4.59 8.33 -4.71
C LEU A 215 3.42 8.39 -5.70
N ALA A 216 2.53 9.36 -5.57
CA ALA A 216 1.40 9.56 -6.48
C ALA A 216 1.80 9.95 -7.91
N ASN A 217 3.06 10.33 -8.14
CA ASN A 217 3.57 10.50 -9.50
C ASN A 217 3.72 9.17 -10.25
N PHE A 218 3.79 8.05 -9.53
CA PHE A 218 4.10 6.73 -10.05
C PHE A 218 2.94 5.73 -9.99
N ALA A 219 1.95 5.95 -9.12
CA ALA A 219 0.82 5.03 -8.93
C ALA A 219 -0.52 5.66 -9.31
N ASP A 220 -1.51 4.83 -9.60
CA ASP A 220 -2.90 5.25 -9.79
C ASP A 220 -3.70 5.26 -8.49
N GLU A 221 -3.36 4.35 -7.56
CA GLU A 221 -4.04 4.17 -6.29
C GLU A 221 -3.05 3.72 -5.19
N PHE A 222 -3.37 4.01 -3.93
CA PHE A 222 -2.73 3.42 -2.76
C PHE A 222 -3.61 2.36 -2.11
N LEU A 223 -3.01 1.24 -1.70
CA LEU A 223 -3.62 0.28 -0.78
C LEU A 223 -2.87 0.38 0.55
N VAL A 224 -3.57 0.65 1.65
CA VAL A 224 -2.93 0.92 2.94
C VAL A 224 -3.45 -0.04 3.99
N HIS A 225 -2.58 -0.93 4.46
CA HIS A 225 -2.88 -1.88 5.51
C HIS A 225 -2.53 -1.30 6.89
N GLY A 226 -3.51 -1.25 7.79
CA GLY A 226 -3.32 -0.95 9.22
C GLY A 226 -2.88 -2.19 9.97
N VAL A 227 -1.59 -2.53 9.90
CA VAL A 227 -1.05 -3.83 10.34
C VAL A 227 -1.37 -4.16 11.80
N ASP A 228 -1.38 -3.15 12.68
CA ASP A 228 -1.61 -3.39 14.11
C ASP A 228 -3.06 -3.85 14.42
N VAL A 229 -4.02 -3.65 13.50
CA VAL A 229 -5.43 -4.05 13.64
C VAL A 229 -5.90 -5.08 12.61
N GLU A 230 -5.09 -5.38 11.59
CA GLU A 230 -5.47 -6.24 10.47
C GLU A 230 -5.74 -7.70 10.87
N GLY A 231 -6.87 -8.24 10.41
CA GLY A 231 -7.31 -9.61 10.71
C GLY A 231 -7.72 -9.87 12.17
N LYS A 232 -7.62 -8.86 13.06
CA LYS A 232 -7.89 -9.01 14.50
C LYS A 232 -9.34 -8.76 14.89
N LYS A 233 -10.13 -8.07 14.05
CA LYS A 233 -11.50 -7.62 14.36
C LYS A 233 -11.59 -6.85 15.70
N LEU A 234 -10.62 -5.96 15.95
CA LEU A 234 -10.54 -5.16 17.19
C LEU A 234 -10.91 -3.68 17.00
N GLY A 235 -11.43 -3.32 15.82
CA GLY A 235 -11.71 -1.93 15.44
C GLY A 235 -10.66 -1.37 14.49
N ILE A 236 -11.04 -0.31 13.78
CA ILE A 236 -10.22 0.38 12.77
C ILE A 236 -9.13 1.24 13.42
N ASP A 237 -8.09 1.55 12.66
CA ASP A 237 -7.15 2.64 13.00
C ASP A 237 -7.68 3.96 12.42
N GLU A 238 -8.51 4.66 13.20
CA GLU A 238 -9.17 5.90 12.78
C GLU A 238 -8.17 7.05 12.53
N GLU A 239 -7.04 7.08 13.26
CA GLU A 239 -5.99 8.08 13.05
C GLU A 239 -5.31 7.90 11.68
N LEU A 240 -5.02 6.66 11.30
CA LEU A 240 -4.48 6.36 9.97
C LEU A 240 -5.48 6.73 8.88
N VAL A 241 -6.75 6.36 9.03
CA VAL A 241 -7.81 6.71 8.07
C VAL A 241 -7.92 8.24 7.90
N ALA A 242 -7.89 9.00 8.99
CA ALA A 242 -7.93 10.46 8.94
C ALA A 242 -6.71 11.07 8.23
N LEU A 243 -5.52 10.50 8.46
CA LEU A 243 -4.31 10.90 7.75
C LEU A 243 -4.46 10.69 6.23
N LEU A 244 -4.94 9.52 5.82
CA LEU A 244 -5.15 9.18 4.40
C LEU A 244 -6.19 10.09 3.74
N GLY A 245 -7.34 10.29 4.39
CA GLY A 245 -8.41 11.15 3.88
C GLY A 245 -7.98 12.60 3.69
N LYS A 246 -7.12 13.10 4.59
CA LYS A 246 -6.58 14.46 4.52
C LYS A 246 -5.49 14.62 3.48
N HIS A 247 -4.62 13.61 3.30
CA HIS A 247 -3.34 13.81 2.61
C HIS A 247 -3.16 13.00 1.32
N SER A 248 -3.97 11.98 1.05
CA SER A 248 -3.83 11.23 -0.20
C SER A 248 -4.19 12.09 -1.42
N PRO A 249 -3.28 12.28 -2.40
CA PRO A 249 -3.57 13.02 -3.62
C PRO A 249 -4.23 12.17 -4.71
N ILE A 250 -4.24 10.84 -4.55
CA ILE A 250 -4.85 9.84 -5.44
C ILE A 250 -5.82 8.94 -4.65
N PRO A 251 -6.68 8.14 -5.31
CA PRO A 251 -7.51 7.15 -4.62
C PRO A 251 -6.71 6.31 -3.62
N VAL A 252 -7.35 6.00 -2.49
CA VAL A 252 -6.73 5.21 -1.42
C VAL A 252 -7.75 4.28 -0.80
N THR A 253 -7.35 3.01 -0.65
CA THR A 253 -8.13 1.98 0.01
C THR A 253 -7.47 1.61 1.33
N TYR A 254 -8.23 1.67 2.42
CA TYR A 254 -7.81 1.23 3.74
C TYR A 254 -8.25 -0.22 4.00
N ALA A 255 -7.33 -1.03 4.51
CA ALA A 255 -7.56 -2.41 4.92
C ALA A 255 -7.11 -2.63 6.37
N GLY A 256 -8.03 -3.03 7.25
CA GLY A 256 -7.68 -3.45 8.61
C GLY A 256 -8.75 -3.18 9.66
N GLY A 257 -8.94 -4.12 10.59
CA GLY A 257 -9.64 -3.87 11.85
C GLY A 257 -11.17 -3.80 11.82
N VAL A 258 -11.82 -3.74 10.65
CA VAL A 258 -13.28 -3.69 10.52
C VAL A 258 -13.96 -4.85 11.25
N THR A 259 -14.99 -4.53 12.02
CA THR A 259 -15.77 -5.46 12.85
C THR A 259 -17.25 -5.51 12.48
N GLY A 260 -17.80 -4.46 11.88
CA GLY A 260 -19.21 -4.35 11.49
C GLY A 260 -19.51 -3.08 10.71
N MET A 261 -20.79 -2.87 10.34
CA MET A 261 -21.24 -1.75 9.49
C MET A 261 -20.90 -0.36 10.07
N ALA A 262 -20.90 -0.22 11.41
CA ALA A 262 -20.55 1.04 12.07
C ALA A 262 -19.09 1.48 11.77
N ASP A 263 -18.18 0.54 11.50
CA ASP A 263 -16.81 0.87 11.09
C ASP A 263 -16.75 1.48 9.69
N LEU A 264 -17.64 1.08 8.78
CA LEU A 264 -17.69 1.67 7.43
C LEU A 264 -18.08 3.15 7.51
N GLU A 265 -19.04 3.50 8.36
CA GLU A 265 -19.44 4.90 8.60
C GLU A 265 -18.34 5.70 9.30
N ARG A 266 -17.60 5.09 10.24
CA ARG A 266 -16.43 5.71 10.86
C ARG A 266 -15.32 5.97 9.84
N ILE A 267 -15.00 4.98 9.00
CA ILE A 267 -14.01 5.14 7.93
C ILE A 267 -14.43 6.24 6.96
N LYS A 268 -15.69 6.23 6.52
CA LYS A 268 -16.24 7.28 5.66
C LYS A 268 -16.07 8.66 6.27
N SER A 269 -16.44 8.82 7.55
CA SER A 269 -16.39 10.10 8.25
C SER A 269 -14.94 10.57 8.48
N ALA A 270 -14.09 9.73 9.05
CA ALA A 270 -12.69 10.05 9.33
C ALA A 270 -11.89 10.28 8.04
N GLY A 271 -12.15 9.47 7.02
CA GLY A 271 -11.52 9.53 5.70
C GLY A 271 -12.07 10.65 4.80
N MET A 272 -12.97 11.49 5.31
CA MET A 272 -13.58 12.60 4.57
C MET A 272 -14.25 12.15 3.26
N GLU A 273 -14.85 10.95 3.25
CA GLU A 273 -15.47 10.30 2.07
C GLU A 273 -14.49 9.98 0.93
N ARG A 274 -13.17 10.07 1.17
CA ARG A 274 -12.09 9.88 0.19
C ARG A 274 -11.32 8.57 0.35
N VAL A 275 -11.59 7.83 1.41
CA VAL A 275 -10.93 6.57 1.74
C VAL A 275 -11.89 5.43 1.49
N ASP A 276 -11.55 4.59 0.53
CA ASP A 276 -12.22 3.33 0.26
C ASP A 276 -11.88 2.30 1.35
N VAL A 277 -12.65 1.23 1.44
CA VAL A 277 -12.51 0.22 2.50
C VAL A 277 -12.53 -1.19 1.93
N THR A 278 -11.57 -1.99 2.39
CA THR A 278 -11.59 -3.45 2.23
C THR A 278 -12.02 -4.12 3.53
N VAL A 279 -12.89 -5.13 3.42
CA VAL A 279 -13.33 -5.96 4.54
C VAL A 279 -13.10 -7.43 4.18
N GLY A 280 -12.22 -8.09 4.94
CA GLY A 280 -11.98 -9.53 4.82
C GLY A 280 -12.69 -10.29 5.93
N SER A 281 -11.93 -10.69 6.96
CA SER A 281 -12.36 -11.61 8.04
C SER A 281 -13.72 -11.33 8.69
N ALA A 282 -14.22 -10.08 8.72
CA ALA A 282 -15.50 -9.75 9.33
C ALA A 282 -16.71 -10.20 8.50
N LEU A 283 -16.57 -10.36 7.19
CA LEU A 283 -17.66 -10.76 6.30
C LEU A 283 -18.08 -12.22 6.48
N ASP A 284 -19.38 -12.47 6.39
CA ASP A 284 -20.00 -13.79 6.41
C ASP A 284 -19.51 -14.72 5.28
N ILE A 285 -19.23 -14.18 4.10
CA ILE A 285 -18.62 -14.93 2.98
C ILE A 285 -17.18 -15.42 3.29
N PHE A 286 -16.60 -14.96 4.40
CA PHE A 286 -15.33 -15.41 4.97
C PHE A 286 -15.45 -15.89 6.42
N GLY A 287 -16.64 -16.38 6.82
CA GLY A 287 -16.86 -16.95 8.17
C GLY A 287 -16.97 -15.93 9.30
N GLY A 288 -17.13 -14.64 8.98
CA GLY A 288 -17.48 -13.59 9.94
C GLY A 288 -18.99 -13.45 10.16
N ASN A 289 -19.39 -12.37 10.83
CA ASN A 289 -20.79 -12.11 11.21
C ASN A 289 -21.38 -10.88 10.49
N MET A 290 -20.58 -10.16 9.71
CA MET A 290 -21.01 -8.98 8.96
C MET A 290 -21.58 -9.42 7.62
N SER A 291 -22.80 -9.01 7.28
CA SER A 291 -23.44 -9.44 6.04
C SER A 291 -22.77 -8.83 4.82
N TYR A 292 -22.28 -9.65 3.89
CA TYR A 292 -21.78 -9.18 2.60
C TYR A 292 -22.83 -8.39 1.81
N GLU A 293 -24.09 -8.84 1.84
CA GLU A 293 -25.19 -8.16 1.13
C GLU A 293 -25.44 -6.74 1.68
N GLU A 294 -25.36 -6.56 3.01
CA GLU A 294 -25.46 -5.23 3.62
C GLU A 294 -24.30 -4.31 3.21
N VAL A 295 -23.08 -4.84 3.08
CA VAL A 295 -21.92 -4.07 2.59
C VAL A 295 -22.10 -3.67 1.13
N VAL A 296 -22.60 -4.56 0.27
CA VAL A 296 -22.90 -4.25 -1.13
C VAL A 296 -24.01 -3.19 -1.22
N ALA A 297 -25.07 -3.31 -0.42
CA ALA A 297 -26.12 -2.31 -0.36
C ALA A 297 -25.58 -0.94 0.09
N TRP A 298 -24.72 -0.92 1.11
CA TRP A 298 -24.03 0.29 1.56
C TRP A 298 -23.17 0.91 0.46
N HIS A 299 -22.37 0.11 -0.26
CA HIS A 299 -21.57 0.56 -1.41
C HIS A 299 -22.45 1.22 -2.49
N ALA A 300 -23.58 0.59 -2.83
CA ALA A 300 -24.50 1.11 -3.84
C ALA A 300 -25.12 2.45 -3.42
N GLN A 301 -25.46 2.61 -2.13
CA GLN A 301 -25.95 3.86 -1.58
C GLN A 301 -24.94 5.00 -1.74
N GLN A 302 -23.65 4.75 -1.48
CA GLN A 302 -22.63 5.80 -1.60
C GLN A 302 -22.52 6.33 -3.03
N ARG A 303 -22.69 5.46 -4.04
CA ARG A 303 -22.66 5.85 -5.45
C ARG A 303 -23.90 6.65 -5.90
N ALA A 304 -25.04 6.47 -5.24
CA ALA A 304 -26.27 7.18 -5.57
C ALA A 304 -26.22 8.67 -5.16
N TYR A 305 -25.39 9.04 -4.18
CA TYR A 305 -25.19 10.44 -3.77
C TYR A 305 -24.24 11.23 -4.68
N ILE A 306 -23.62 10.55 -5.66
CA ILE A 306 -22.76 11.15 -6.68
C ILE A 306 -23.62 11.63 -7.85
N VAL A 307 -24.44 12.67 -7.65
CA VAL A 307 -25.22 13.32 -8.72
C VAL A 307 -24.43 14.47 -9.34
#